data_AF-A0A6H1ZKU9-F1
#
_entry.id   AF-A0A6H1ZKU9-F1
#
_cell.length_a   1.000
_cell.length_b   1.000
_cell.length_c   1.000
_cell.angle_alpha   90.00
_cell.angle_beta   90.00
_cell.angle_gamma   90.00
#
_symmetry.space_group_name_H-M   'P 1'
#
loop_
_entity.id
_entity.type
_entity.pdbx_description
1 polymer ?
#
loop_
_entity_poly.entity_id
_entity_poly.type
_entity_poly.pdbx_seq_one_letter_code
_entity_poly.pdbx_strand_id
1 'polypeptide(L)'
;MYIPKYFRLYELLPKDYYNENLINWYIFDNRLLFTLDKIREKFGLIVINDWFPGGTNQYRGWRPFDCKVGAKLSQHKFGRACDLIPIRCTPKEIRDDIMKNPLIEDYKYITCIENFDNMSWVHIDCRNHNKEKNGLFIVKP
;
A
#
# COMPACT_ATOMS: atom_id res chain seq x y z
N MET A 1 8.49 -5.71 -16.09
CA MET A 1 7.44 -5.70 -15.05
C MET A 1 8.09 -6.08 -13.73
N TYR A 2 7.79 -5.39 -12.63
CA TYR A 2 8.24 -5.77 -11.30
C TYR A 2 7.24 -6.73 -10.67
N ILE A 3 7.71 -7.83 -10.07
CA ILE A 3 6.88 -8.76 -9.29
C ILE A 3 7.48 -8.77 -7.88
N PRO A 4 6.70 -8.45 -6.83
CA PRO A 4 7.20 -8.43 -5.47
C PRO A 4 7.55 -9.84 -5.00
N LYS A 5 8.63 -9.97 -4.23
CA LYS A 5 9.10 -11.23 -3.67
C LYS A 5 8.14 -11.75 -2.60
N TYR A 6 7.63 -10.84 -1.76
CA TYR A 6 6.93 -11.21 -0.52
C TYR A 6 5.41 -11.18 -0.61
N PHE A 7 4.84 -10.70 -1.71
CA PHE A 7 3.40 -10.57 -1.89
C PHE A 7 2.89 -11.47 -3.00
N ARG A 8 1.67 -11.97 -2.84
CA ARG A 8 0.91 -12.69 -3.86
C ARG A 8 -0.29 -11.87 -4.32
N LEU A 9 -0.80 -12.18 -5.50
CA LEU A 9 -1.93 -11.45 -6.08
C LEU A 9 -3.17 -11.43 -5.17
N TYR A 10 -3.43 -12.52 -4.43
CA TYR A 10 -4.56 -12.56 -3.49
C TYR A 10 -4.44 -11.57 -2.32
N GLU A 11 -3.21 -11.17 -1.95
CA GLU A 11 -2.98 -10.16 -0.92
C GLU A 11 -3.29 -8.75 -1.44
N LEU A 12 -3.24 -8.54 -2.76
CA LEU A 12 -3.35 -7.23 -3.39
C LEU A 12 -4.67 -7.02 -4.14
N LEU A 13 -5.34 -8.08 -4.57
CA LEU A 13 -6.61 -8.04 -5.27
C LEU A 13 -7.78 -8.39 -4.34
N PRO A 14 -8.96 -7.77 -4.52
CA PRO A 14 -10.20 -8.25 -3.92
C PRO A 14 -10.57 -9.65 -4.42
N LYS A 15 -11.36 -10.38 -3.64
CA LYS A 15 -11.75 -11.76 -3.92
C LYS A 15 -12.35 -11.94 -5.32
N ASP A 16 -13.28 -11.06 -5.70
CA ASP A 16 -14.02 -11.16 -6.96
C ASP A 16 -13.17 -10.86 -8.21
N TYR A 17 -11.98 -10.30 -8.02
CA TYR A 17 -11.04 -9.93 -9.08
C TYR A 17 -9.77 -10.78 -9.07
N TYR A 18 -9.65 -11.71 -8.12
CA TYR A 18 -8.51 -12.58 -8.03
C TYR A 18 -8.62 -13.75 -9.01
N ASN A 19 -7.58 -13.89 -9.81
CA ASN A 19 -7.18 -15.15 -10.40
C ASN A 19 -5.65 -15.17 -10.47
N GLU A 20 -5.05 -16.36 -10.56
CA GLU A 20 -3.59 -16.51 -10.58
C GLU A 20 -3.00 -16.27 -11.99
N ASN A 21 -3.41 -15.19 -12.65
CA ASN A 21 -2.87 -14.80 -13.95
C ASN A 21 -1.81 -13.72 -13.79
N LEU A 22 -0.65 -13.94 -14.41
CA LEU A 22 0.47 -13.02 -14.43
C LEU A 22 0.08 -11.62 -14.96
N ILE A 23 -0.91 -11.53 -15.84
CA ILE A 23 -1.40 -10.26 -16.39
C ILE A 23 -1.94 -9.30 -15.33
N ASN A 24 -2.43 -9.82 -14.19
CA ASN A 24 -3.00 -8.99 -13.14
C ASN A 24 -1.95 -8.11 -12.45
N TRP A 25 -0.66 -8.44 -12.57
CA TRP A 25 0.41 -7.56 -12.09
C TRP A 25 0.48 -6.23 -12.87
N TYR A 26 -0.04 -6.17 -14.10
CA TYR A 26 -0.09 -4.92 -14.89
C TYR A 26 -1.00 -3.84 -14.30
N ILE A 27 -1.88 -4.22 -13.37
CA ILE A 27 -2.75 -3.27 -12.66
C ILE A 27 -1.92 -2.34 -11.76
N PHE A 28 -0.79 -2.83 -11.24
CA PHE A 28 -0.05 -2.17 -10.18
C PHE A 28 1.12 -1.35 -10.72
N ASP A 29 1.36 -0.20 -10.08
CA ASP A 29 2.55 0.60 -10.34
C ASP A 29 3.78 -0.10 -9.76
N ASN A 30 4.83 -0.29 -10.58
CA ASN A 30 6.08 -0.94 -10.13
C ASN A 30 6.69 -0.24 -8.91
N ARG A 31 6.48 1.08 -8.78
CA ARG A 31 6.98 1.88 -7.66
C ARG A 31 6.32 1.47 -6.34
N LEU A 32 5.01 1.20 -6.37
CA LEU A 32 4.29 0.69 -5.20
C LEU A 32 4.81 -0.71 -4.83
N LEU A 33 4.89 -1.62 -5.80
CA LEU A 33 5.31 -3.00 -5.56
C LEU A 33 6.73 -3.09 -4.99
N PHE A 34 7.66 -2.27 -5.49
CA PHE A 34 9.01 -2.14 -4.93
C PHE A 34 8.96 -1.70 -3.46
N THR A 35 8.20 -0.65 -3.16
CA THR A 35 8.07 -0.14 -1.79
C THR A 35 7.45 -1.18 -0.85
N LEU A 36 6.47 -1.95 -1.30
CA LEU A 36 5.88 -3.02 -0.49
C LEU A 36 6.93 -4.05 -0.08
N ASP A 37 7.77 -4.50 -1.01
CA ASP A 37 8.87 -5.41 -0.70
C ASP A 37 9.83 -4.80 0.32
N LYS A 38 10.20 -3.53 0.17
CA LYS A 38 11.09 -2.84 1.12
C LYS A 38 10.50 -2.72 2.52
N ILE A 39 9.23 -2.39 2.64
CA ILE A 39 8.54 -2.36 3.92
C ILE A 39 8.50 -3.77 4.55
N ARG A 40 8.23 -4.82 3.76
CA ARG A 40 8.19 -6.21 4.25
C ARG A 40 9.58 -6.74 4.64
N GLU A 41 10.63 -6.36 3.91
CA GLU A 41 12.04 -6.63 4.26
C GLU A 41 12.39 -6.01 5.62
N LYS A 42 11.96 -4.76 5.87
CA LYS A 42 12.31 -4.00 7.08
C LYS A 42 11.47 -4.35 8.32
N PHE A 43 10.16 -4.47 8.18
CA PHE A 43 9.22 -4.60 9.32
C PHE A 43 8.64 -6.01 9.49
N GLY A 44 8.95 -6.94 8.59
CA GLY A 44 8.43 -8.31 8.63
C GLY A 44 7.02 -8.42 8.07
N LEU A 45 6.23 -9.35 8.62
CA LEU A 45 4.92 -9.70 8.07
C LEU A 45 3.96 -8.49 8.05
N ILE A 46 3.51 -8.15 6.84
CA ILE A 46 2.49 -7.13 6.55
C ILE A 46 1.31 -7.83 5.90
N VAL A 47 0.12 -7.65 6.46
CA VAL A 47 -1.14 -8.07 5.86
C VAL A 47 -1.73 -6.91 5.05
N ILE A 48 -2.22 -7.18 3.85
CA ILE A 48 -2.99 -6.22 3.05
C ILE A 48 -4.42 -6.73 2.98
N ASN A 49 -4.69 -7.70 2.11
CA ASN A 49 -5.91 -8.50 2.17
C ASN A 49 -5.62 -9.86 2.83
N ASP A 50 -6.59 -10.41 3.56
CA ASP A 50 -6.49 -11.74 4.20
C ASP A 50 -7.69 -12.64 3.88
N TRP A 51 -8.55 -12.27 2.94
CA TRP A 51 -9.71 -13.08 2.55
C TRP A 51 -9.33 -14.46 2.00
N PHE A 52 -8.13 -14.62 1.42
CA PHE A 52 -7.68 -15.89 0.85
C PHE A 52 -7.44 -16.97 1.93
N PRO A 53 -6.72 -16.69 3.03
CA PRO A 53 -6.65 -17.60 4.19
C PRO A 53 -7.91 -17.58 5.08
N GLY A 54 -9.01 -16.97 4.66
CA GLY A 54 -10.30 -16.98 5.39
C GLY A 54 -10.54 -15.79 6.34
N GLY A 55 -9.72 -14.74 6.27
CA GLY A 55 -9.96 -13.49 7.00
C GLY A 55 -11.04 -12.61 6.37
N THR A 56 -11.23 -11.41 6.94
CA THR A 56 -12.30 -10.48 6.56
C THR A 56 -11.80 -9.23 5.82
N ASN A 57 -10.49 -8.99 5.78
CA ASN A 57 -9.89 -7.84 5.12
C ASN A 57 -9.91 -8.01 3.60
N GLN A 58 -10.62 -7.10 2.96
CA GLN A 58 -10.64 -6.89 1.51
C GLN A 58 -10.49 -5.41 1.20
N TYR A 59 -10.21 -5.09 -0.07
CA TYR A 59 -10.12 -3.72 -0.57
C TYR A 59 -9.01 -2.89 0.09
N ARG A 60 -7.93 -3.53 0.57
CA ARG A 60 -6.76 -2.84 1.13
C ARG A 60 -5.62 -2.66 0.12
N GLY A 61 -5.59 -3.49 -0.92
CA GLY A 61 -4.71 -3.33 -2.08
C GLY A 61 -5.38 -2.54 -3.20
N TRP A 62 -5.49 -3.11 -4.39
CA TRP A 62 -6.27 -2.52 -5.48
C TRP A 62 -7.77 -2.51 -5.16
N ARG A 63 -8.49 -1.51 -5.69
CA ARG A 63 -9.94 -1.39 -5.59
C ARG A 63 -10.55 -1.17 -6.98
N PRO A 64 -11.63 -1.86 -7.36
CA PRO A 64 -12.34 -1.53 -8.59
C PRO A 64 -12.99 -0.14 -8.50
N PHE A 65 -13.29 0.48 -9.64
CA PHE A 65 -13.80 1.85 -9.67
C PHE A 65 -15.18 2.02 -9.02
N ASP A 66 -16.00 0.97 -9.07
CA ASP A 66 -17.33 0.85 -8.43
C ASP A 66 -17.26 0.53 -6.92
N CYS A 67 -16.07 0.26 -6.38
CA CYS A 67 -15.87 0.09 -4.95
C CYS A 67 -16.32 1.35 -4.20
N LYS A 68 -17.21 1.17 -3.23
CA LYS A 68 -17.77 2.23 -2.38
C LYS A 68 -16.80 2.70 -1.29
N VAL A 69 -15.66 2.03 -1.12
CA VAL A 69 -14.66 2.35 -0.09
C VAL A 69 -13.66 3.39 -0.59
N GLY A 70 -13.62 4.53 0.10
CA GLY A 70 -12.69 5.63 -0.17
C GLY A 70 -13.16 6.60 -1.27
N ALA A 71 -12.28 7.54 -1.63
CA ALA A 71 -12.61 8.60 -2.57
C ALA A 71 -12.81 8.12 -4.02
N LYS A 72 -13.59 8.87 -4.81
CA LYS A 72 -13.90 8.58 -6.22
C LYS A 72 -12.63 8.30 -7.06
N LEU A 73 -11.58 9.09 -6.85
CA LEU A 73 -10.29 9.01 -7.55
C LEU A 73 -9.15 8.58 -6.60
N SER A 74 -9.45 7.73 -5.62
CA SER A 74 -8.45 7.16 -4.71
C SER A 74 -7.33 6.43 -5.48
N GLN A 75 -6.09 6.54 -4.99
CA GLN A 75 -4.93 5.87 -5.59
C GLN A 75 -5.02 4.34 -5.58
N HIS A 76 -5.83 3.74 -4.69
CA HIS A 76 -6.12 2.31 -4.73
C HIS A 76 -6.75 1.88 -6.06
N LYS A 77 -7.58 2.75 -6.66
CA LYS A 77 -8.28 2.46 -7.93
C LYS A 77 -7.35 2.45 -9.15
N PHE A 78 -6.16 3.04 -8.99
CA PHE A 78 -5.13 3.13 -10.02
C PHE A 78 -3.94 2.19 -9.76
N GLY A 79 -4.06 1.27 -8.78
CA GLY A 79 -2.96 0.34 -8.44
C GLY A 79 -1.74 1.04 -7.86
N ARG A 80 -1.94 2.19 -7.19
CA ARG A 80 -0.87 3.07 -6.67
C ARG A 80 -0.85 3.20 -5.16
N ALA A 81 -1.77 2.56 -4.44
CA ALA A 81 -1.84 2.60 -2.98
C ALA A 81 -2.08 1.23 -2.35
N CYS A 82 -1.68 1.10 -1.09
CA CYS A 82 -2.00 -0.02 -0.23
C CYS A 82 -2.18 0.43 1.22
N ASP A 83 -3.11 -0.22 1.91
CA ASP A 83 -3.33 -0.13 3.35
C ASP A 83 -2.65 -1.33 4.02
N LEU A 84 -1.61 -1.05 4.80
CA LEU A 84 -0.73 -2.06 5.38
C LEU A 84 -1.10 -2.33 6.84
N ILE A 85 -1.30 -3.60 7.20
CA ILE A 85 -1.54 -4.04 8.57
C ILE A 85 -0.28 -4.77 9.05
N PRO A 86 0.63 -4.09 9.78
CA PRO A 86 1.80 -4.74 10.33
C PRO A 86 1.43 -5.69 11.47
N ILE A 87 2.11 -6.84 11.54
CA ILE A 87 1.89 -7.85 12.58
C ILE A 87 2.92 -7.76 13.72
N ARG A 88 4.14 -7.30 13.42
CA ARG A 88 5.27 -7.28 14.36
C ARG A 88 5.57 -5.91 14.96
N CYS A 89 4.88 -4.88 14.50
CA CYS A 89 4.99 -3.51 14.97
C CYS A 89 3.65 -2.80 14.80
N THR A 90 3.55 -1.61 15.36
CA THR A 90 2.38 -0.75 15.24
C THR A 90 2.39 0.02 13.91
N PRO A 91 1.21 0.37 13.37
CA PRO A 91 1.13 1.27 12.21
C PRO A 91 1.82 2.62 12.45
N LYS A 92 1.81 3.10 13.70
CA LYS A 92 2.46 4.36 14.07
C LYS A 92 3.97 4.28 13.90
N GLU A 93 4.62 3.21 14.33
CA GLU A 93 6.07 3.04 14.20
C GLU A 93 6.52 3.10 12.73
N ILE A 94 5.79 2.45 11.82
CA ILE A 94 6.08 2.52 10.39
C ILE A 94 5.89 3.95 9.85
N ARG A 95 4.77 4.63 10.21
CA ARG A 95 4.53 6.02 9.81
C ARG A 95 5.65 6.94 10.29
N ASP A 96 6.01 6.85 11.56
CA ASP A 96 7.06 7.67 12.17
C ASP A 96 8.41 7.45 11.47
N ASP A 97 8.75 6.20 11.14
CA ASP A 97 9.99 5.88 10.43
C ASP A 97 10.01 6.42 8.98
N ILE A 98 8.88 6.34 8.26
CA ILE A 98 8.71 6.97 6.93
C ILE A 98 8.84 8.49 7.03
N MET A 99 8.16 9.12 7.98
CA MET A 99 8.19 10.58 8.16
C MET A 99 9.57 11.10 8.59
N LYS A 100 10.31 10.31 9.37
CA LYS A 100 11.68 10.66 9.79
C LYS A 100 12.67 10.61 8.63
N ASN A 101 12.50 9.68 7.70
CA ASN A 101 13.46 9.41 6.63
C ASN A 101 12.81 9.29 5.24
N PRO A 102 12.02 10.27 4.77
CA PRO A 102 11.14 10.08 3.62
C PRO A 102 11.89 9.93 2.27
N LEU A 103 13.18 10.24 2.21
CA LEU A 103 14.00 10.22 1.00
C LEU A 103 14.96 9.03 0.90
N ILE A 104 15.00 8.14 1.89
CA ILE A 104 15.85 6.94 1.80
C ILE A 104 15.36 6.02 0.68
N GLU A 105 16.26 5.16 0.20
CA GLU A 105 16.00 4.25 -0.92
C GLU A 105 14.73 3.39 -0.72
N ASP A 106 14.49 2.90 0.49
CA ASP A 106 13.33 2.07 0.83
C ASP A 106 11.98 2.80 0.61
N TYR A 107 11.97 4.11 0.84
CA TYR A 107 10.76 4.95 0.80
C TYR A 107 10.74 5.91 -0.38
N LYS A 108 11.72 5.85 -1.29
CA LYS A 108 11.90 6.84 -2.35
C LYS A 108 10.64 7.06 -3.18
N TYR A 109 9.82 6.03 -3.36
CA TYR A 109 8.59 6.11 -4.13
C TYR A 109 7.31 6.44 -3.35
N ILE A 110 7.34 6.41 -2.01
CA ILE A 110 6.20 6.85 -1.20
C ILE A 110 6.10 8.36 -1.37
N THR A 111 5.03 8.85 -1.96
CA THR A 111 4.80 10.30 -2.11
C THR A 111 3.73 10.81 -1.15
N CYS A 112 2.87 9.93 -0.65
CA CYS A 112 1.82 10.27 0.29
C CYS A 112 1.59 9.17 1.34
N ILE A 113 1.26 9.61 2.56
CA ILE A 113 0.72 8.78 3.65
C ILE A 113 -0.52 9.42 4.26
N GLU A 114 -1.38 8.63 4.89
CA GLU A 114 -2.42 9.13 5.79
C GLU A 114 -1.92 9.08 7.23
N ASN A 115 -2.26 10.08 8.03
CA ASN A 115 -1.92 10.13 9.45
C ASN A 115 -3.13 10.59 10.28
N PHE A 116 -4.06 9.66 10.50
CA PHE A 116 -5.24 9.86 11.33
C PHE A 116 -5.06 9.20 12.71
N ASP A 117 -5.68 9.78 13.73
CA ASP A 117 -5.66 9.22 15.09
C ASP A 117 -6.31 7.83 15.12
N ASN A 118 -5.73 6.91 15.88
CA ASN A 118 -6.20 5.53 16.06
C ASN A 118 -6.30 4.68 14.78
N MET A 119 -5.67 5.10 13.69
CA MET A 119 -5.62 4.35 12.44
C MET A 119 -4.84 3.04 12.60
N SER A 120 -5.53 1.91 12.46
CA SER A 120 -5.02 0.55 12.66
C SER A 120 -4.27 -0.04 11.44
N TRP A 121 -4.07 0.75 10.39
CA TRP A 121 -3.27 0.41 9.21
C TRP A 121 -2.37 1.58 8.81
N VAL A 122 -1.44 1.36 7.88
CA VAL A 122 -0.59 2.38 7.27
C VAL A 122 -1.02 2.54 5.82
N HIS A 123 -1.56 3.69 5.46
CA HIS A 123 -1.79 4.02 4.06
C HIS A 123 -0.50 4.56 3.43
N ILE A 124 -0.10 3.99 2.30
CA ILE A 124 0.97 4.53 1.45
C ILE A 124 0.50 4.62 0.00
N ASP A 125 0.96 5.62 -0.73
CA ASP A 125 0.81 5.67 -2.18
C ASP A 125 1.96 6.39 -2.91
N CYS A 126 1.99 6.21 -4.24
CA CYS A 126 2.96 6.80 -5.16
C CYS A 126 2.31 7.75 -6.20
N ARG A 127 1.31 8.55 -5.76
CA ARG A 127 0.66 9.56 -6.61
C ARG A 127 1.67 10.54 -7.21
N ASN A 128 1.23 11.22 -8.27
CA ASN A 128 2.03 12.24 -8.95
C ASN A 128 2.21 13.48 -8.07
N HIS A 129 3.17 13.42 -7.15
CA HIS A 129 3.52 14.48 -6.21
C HIS A 129 5.04 14.60 -6.12
N ASN A 130 5.57 15.81 -6.20
CA ASN A 130 6.99 16.08 -6.11
C ASN A 130 7.42 16.11 -4.64
N LYS A 131 7.74 14.94 -4.08
CA LYS A 131 8.19 14.79 -2.69
C LYS A 131 9.52 15.49 -2.40
N GLU A 132 10.45 15.53 -3.35
CA GLU A 132 11.75 16.18 -3.14
C GLU A 132 11.62 17.70 -2.96
N LYS A 133 10.72 18.32 -3.74
CA LYS A 133 10.46 19.76 -3.66
C LYS A 133 9.50 20.12 -2.53
N ASN A 134 8.44 19.35 -2.35
CA ASN A 134 7.30 19.73 -1.50
C ASN A 134 7.25 18.96 -0.17
N GLY A 135 8.20 18.04 0.07
CA GLY A 135 8.14 17.10 1.19
C GLY A 135 7.12 15.98 0.98
N LEU A 136 7.10 15.02 1.92
CA LEU A 136 6.11 13.94 1.94
C LEU A 136 4.70 14.55 2.11
N PHE A 137 3.76 14.17 1.25
CA PHE A 137 2.38 14.61 1.41
C PHE A 137 1.71 13.80 2.55
N ILE A 138 1.19 14.50 3.56
CA ILE A 138 0.55 13.86 4.72
C ILE A 138 -0.91 14.28 4.75
N VAL A 139 -1.81 13.34 4.50
CA VAL A 139 -3.25 13.55 4.66
C VAL A 139 -3.58 13.53 6.15
N LYS A 140 -4.21 14.60 6.62
CA LYS A 140 -4.73 14.75 7.98
C LYS A 140 -6.27 14.76 7.92
N PRO A 141 -6.98 14.52 9.05
CA PRO A 141 -8.43 14.53 9.10
C PRO A 141 -9.04 15.81 8.52
#